data_AF-A0A7C3E405-F1
#
_entry.id   AF-A0A7C3E405-F1
#
_cell.length_a   1.000
_cell.length_b   1.000
_cell.length_c   1.000
_cell.angle_alpha   90.00
_cell.angle_beta   90.00
_cell.angle_gamma   90.00
#
_symmetry.space_group_name_H-M   'P 1'
#
loop_
_entity.id
_entity.type
_entity.pdbx_description
1 polymer ?
#
loop_
_entity_poly.entity_id
_entity_poly.type
_entity_poly.pdbx_seq_one_letter_code
_entity_poly.pdbx_strand_id
1 'polypeptide(L)'
;MKTTRREFIKQSLILGGVISTAPWLNSSVKRAFGSTSTAQATIARVVGESRVETTRKAIQLLGGMEAFVKKDHRVILKPNMSFPHPPERATNTHPEVVATIARMCVDAGAR
;
A
#
# COMPACT_ATOMS: atom_id res chain seq x y z
N MET A 1 -20.33 22.85 25.43
CA MET A 1 -19.76 21.67 26.12
C MET A 1 -18.64 21.12 25.24
N LYS A 2 -17.36 21.15 25.66
CA LYS A 2 -16.26 20.60 24.85
C LYS A 2 -16.22 19.09 25.04
N THR A 3 -16.58 18.31 24.02
CA THR A 3 -16.40 16.85 24.03
C THR A 3 -14.93 16.52 23.89
N THR A 4 -14.41 15.67 24.78
CA THR A 4 -13.03 15.14 24.66
C THR A 4 -13.01 13.96 23.69
N ARG A 5 -11.84 13.63 23.10
CA ARG A 5 -11.68 12.47 22.20
C ARG A 5 -12.21 11.17 22.80
N ARG A 6 -11.95 10.94 24.09
CA ARG A 6 -12.42 9.76 24.83
C ARG A 6 -13.94 9.71 24.93
N GLU A 7 -14.55 10.86 25.21
CA GLU A 7 -16.00 10.95 25.36
C GLU A 7 -16.71 10.80 24.02
N PHE A 8 -16.14 11.36 22.96
CA PHE A 8 -16.59 11.15 21.59
C PHE A 8 -16.60 9.67 21.22
N ILE A 9 -15.49 8.94 21.45
CA ILE A 9 -15.41 7.50 21.14
C ILE A 9 -16.45 6.69 21.93
N LYS A 10 -16.62 6.96 23.22
CA LYS A 10 -17.64 6.27 24.04
C LYS A 10 -19.05 6.54 23.53
N GLN A 11 -19.38 7.78 23.23
CA GLN A 11 -20.69 8.17 22.70
C GLN A 11 -20.97 7.54 21.34
N SER A 12 -19.96 7.52 20.45
CA SER A 12 -20.09 6.85 19.14
C SER A 12 -20.29 5.33 19.26
N LEU A 13 -19.63 4.66 20.22
CA LEU A 13 -19.80 3.23 20.46
C LEU A 13 -21.20 2.90 21.01
N ILE A 14 -21.69 3.68 21.98
CA ILE A 14 -23.02 3.50 22.56
C ILE A 14 -24.10 3.71 21.49
N LEU A 15 -24.00 4.81 20.73
CA LEU A 15 -24.97 5.13 19.67
C LEU A 15 -24.94 4.09 18.55
N GLY A 16 -23.75 3.62 18.15
CA GLY A 16 -23.59 2.55 17.16
C GLY A 16 -24.20 1.22 17.63
N GLY A 17 -24.03 0.88 18.92
CA GLY A 17 -24.62 -0.31 19.53
C GLY A 17 -26.16 -0.28 19.51
N VAL A 18 -26.77 0.86 19.87
CA VAL A 18 -28.24 1.03 19.84
C VAL A 18 -28.80 0.95 18.42
N ILE A 19 -28.09 1.50 17.43
CA ILE A 19 -28.47 1.44 16.01
C ILE A 19 -28.42 -0.02 15.48
N SER A 20 -27.48 -0.83 15.97
CA SER A 20 -27.29 -2.22 15.53
C SER A 20 -28.35 -3.21 16.04
N THR A 21 -29.06 -2.89 17.12
CA THR A 21 -30.16 -3.71 17.66
C THR A 21 -31.52 -3.39 17.04
N ALA A 22 -31.64 -2.31 16.27
CA ALA A 22 -32.85 -1.93 15.54
C ALA A 22 -32.99 -2.73 14.22
N PRO A 23 -33.94 -3.69 14.10
CA PRO A 23 -33.99 -4.62 12.97
C PRO A 23 -34.25 -3.92 11.62
N TRP A 24 -35.01 -2.81 11.63
CA TRP A 24 -35.32 -2.03 10.42
C TRP A 24 -34.11 -1.25 9.86
N LEU A 25 -33.09 -0.99 10.70
CA LEU A 25 -31.94 -0.15 10.35
C LEU A 25 -30.72 -1.00 9.99
N ASN A 26 -30.70 -2.25 10.43
CA ASN A 26 -29.62 -3.22 10.23
C ASN A 26 -29.25 -3.41 8.75
N SER A 27 -30.23 -3.44 7.84
CA SER A 27 -30.00 -3.63 6.40
C SER A 27 -29.36 -2.41 5.71
N SER A 28 -29.55 -1.21 6.25
CA SER A 28 -28.94 0.04 5.75
C SER A 28 -27.58 0.28 6.39
N VAL A 29 -27.43 -0.07 7.67
CA VAL A 29 -26.16 -0.05 8.41
C VAL A 29 -25.18 -1.06 7.82
N LYS A 30 -25.61 -2.30 7.52
CA LYS A 30 -24.77 -3.28 6.82
C LYS A 30 -24.33 -2.82 5.43
N ARG A 31 -25.13 -2.01 4.73
CA ARG A 31 -24.73 -1.40 3.44
C ARG A 31 -23.73 -0.26 3.62
N ALA A 32 -23.92 0.58 4.64
CA ALA A 32 -23.04 1.72 4.92
C ALA A 32 -21.69 1.31 5.49
N PHE A 33 -21.63 0.22 6.27
CA PHE A 33 -20.39 -0.28 6.90
C PHE A 33 -19.81 -1.54 6.23
N GLY A 34 -20.58 -2.22 5.37
CA GLY A 34 -20.17 -3.44 4.66
C GLY A 34 -19.49 -3.17 3.32
N SER A 35 -19.42 -1.92 2.86
CA SER A 35 -18.48 -1.57 1.79
C SER A 35 -17.08 -1.48 2.39
N THR A 36 -16.46 -2.63 2.65
CA THR A 36 -15.00 -2.69 2.61
C THR A 36 -14.64 -2.39 1.17
N SER A 37 -14.49 -1.10 0.84
CA SER A 37 -13.69 -0.72 -0.30
C SER A 37 -12.37 -1.46 -0.09
N THR A 38 -12.06 -2.37 -1.00
CA THR A 38 -10.72 -2.94 -1.15
C THR A 38 -9.83 -1.79 -1.60
N ALA A 39 -9.58 -0.86 -0.68
CA ALA A 39 -8.72 0.27 -0.92
C ALA A 39 -7.34 -0.32 -1.22
N GLN A 40 -6.89 -0.09 -2.45
CA GLN A 40 -5.58 -0.51 -2.89
C GLN A 40 -4.54 0.02 -1.89
N ALA A 41 -3.64 -0.85 -1.44
CA ALA A 41 -2.64 -0.47 -0.45
C ALA A 41 -1.85 0.72 -1.00
N THR A 42 -1.90 1.84 -0.28
CA THR A 42 -1.14 3.05 -0.66
C THR A 42 0.34 2.91 -0.29
N ILE A 43 0.64 2.10 0.72
CA ILE A 43 2.00 1.86 1.24
C ILE A 43 2.15 0.37 1.52
N ALA A 44 3.26 -0.22 1.08
CA ALA A 44 3.65 -1.60 1.39
C ALA A 44 5.00 -1.64 2.10
N ARG A 45 5.10 -2.44 3.17
CA ARG A 45 6.35 -2.76 3.84
C ARG A 45 6.58 -4.26 3.83
N VAL A 46 7.72 -4.68 3.31
CA VAL A 46 8.14 -6.08 3.31
C VAL A 46 9.52 -6.17 3.94
N VAL A 47 9.73 -7.17 4.79
CA VAL A 47 11.00 -7.43 5.48
C VAL A 47 11.40 -8.87 5.17
N GLY A 48 12.66 -9.08 4.80
CA GLY A 48 13.21 -10.38 4.44
C GLY A 48 14.67 -10.25 4.03
N GLU A 49 15.35 -11.39 3.88
CA GLU A 49 16.79 -11.44 3.61
C GLU A 49 17.12 -11.15 2.14
N SER A 50 16.28 -11.63 1.22
CA SER A 50 16.44 -11.39 -0.21
C SER A 50 15.82 -10.07 -0.64
N ARG A 51 16.65 -9.16 -1.16
CA ARG A 51 16.18 -7.87 -1.71
C ARG A 51 15.31 -8.06 -2.94
N VAL A 52 15.59 -9.08 -3.76
CA VAL A 52 14.82 -9.39 -4.96
C VAL A 52 13.39 -9.81 -4.57
N GLU A 53 13.26 -10.77 -3.66
CA GLU A 53 11.94 -11.28 -3.24
C GLU A 53 11.13 -10.22 -2.50
N THR A 54 11.77 -9.48 -1.60
CA THR A 54 11.10 -8.40 -0.86
C THR A 54 10.64 -7.26 -1.78
N THR A 55 11.42 -6.91 -2.81
CA THR A 55 11.03 -5.91 -3.83
C THR A 55 9.84 -6.38 -4.64
N ARG A 56 9.88 -7.63 -5.17
CA ARG A 56 8.75 -8.21 -5.93
C ARG A 56 7.49 -8.24 -5.10
N LYS A 57 7.59 -8.68 -3.84
CA LYS A 57 6.45 -8.75 -2.93
C LYS A 57 5.87 -7.38 -2.61
N ALA A 58 6.72 -6.36 -2.42
CA ALA A 58 6.26 -5.00 -2.17
C ALA A 58 5.42 -4.46 -3.33
N ILE A 59 5.89 -4.62 -4.58
CA ILE A 59 5.13 -4.21 -5.77
C ILE A 59 3.85 -5.04 -5.92
N GLN A 60 3.90 -6.35 -5.66
CA GLN A 60 2.70 -7.19 -5.69
C GLN A 60 1.62 -6.70 -4.72
N LEU A 61 2.00 -6.33 -3.49
CA LEU A 61 1.06 -5.80 -2.49
C LEU A 61 0.45 -4.45 -2.91
N LEU A 62 1.16 -3.68 -3.74
CA LEU A 62 0.67 -2.42 -4.31
C LEU A 62 -0.22 -2.63 -5.55
N GLY A 63 -0.51 -3.87 -5.94
CA GLY A 63 -1.37 -4.20 -7.09
C GLY A 63 -0.61 -4.63 -8.34
N GLY A 64 0.66 -5.02 -8.22
CA GLY A 64 1.46 -5.54 -9.34
C GLY A 64 2.16 -4.44 -10.14
N MET A 65 3.05 -4.83 -11.05
CA MET A 65 3.78 -3.85 -11.87
C MET A 65 2.87 -3.23 -12.93
N GLU A 66 1.87 -3.98 -13.39
CA GLU A 66 0.82 -3.57 -14.32
C GLU A 66 -0.05 -2.43 -13.77
N ALA A 67 -0.05 -2.19 -12.45
CA ALA A 67 -0.68 -1.02 -11.86
C ALA A 67 0.07 0.29 -12.20
N PHE A 68 1.37 0.20 -12.51
CA PHE A 68 2.27 1.34 -12.73
C PHE A 68 2.78 1.45 -14.17
N VAL A 69 3.01 0.31 -14.83
CA VAL A 69 3.60 0.21 -16.17
C VAL A 69 2.63 -0.49 -17.10
N LYS A 70 2.37 0.11 -18.25
CA LYS A 70 1.59 -0.51 -19.33
C LYS A 70 2.51 -0.86 -20.49
N LYS A 71 2.03 -1.73 -21.37
CA LYS A 71 2.72 -2.08 -22.61
C LYS A 71 3.10 -0.83 -23.40
N ASP A 72 4.30 -0.84 -23.95
CA ASP A 72 4.92 0.23 -24.75
C ASP A 72 5.17 1.55 -23.97
N HIS A 73 5.04 1.55 -22.64
CA HIS A 73 5.48 2.68 -21.83
C HIS A 73 7.00 2.86 -21.90
N ARG A 74 7.43 4.10 -22.13
CA ARG A 74 8.82 4.52 -21.94
C ARG A 74 9.02 4.87 -20.47
N VAL A 75 9.79 4.05 -19.76
CA VAL A 75 9.97 4.17 -18.30
C VAL A 75 11.40 4.63 -17.98
N ILE A 76 11.52 5.64 -17.12
CA ILE A 76 12.80 6.07 -16.55
C ILE A 76 12.85 5.66 -15.10
N LEU A 77 13.92 4.96 -14.71
CA LEU A 77 14.22 4.69 -13.30
C LEU A 77 15.13 5.78 -12.74
N LYS A 78 14.73 6.36 -11.61
CA LYS A 78 15.51 7.38 -10.89
C LYS A 78 16.03 6.85 -9.55
N PRO A 79 17.02 5.94 -9.54
CA PRO A 79 17.61 5.49 -8.28
C PRO A 79 18.29 6.64 -7.53
N ASN A 80 18.51 6.48 -6.23
CA ASN A 80 19.47 7.32 -5.50
C ASN A 80 20.89 6.79 -5.78
N MET A 81 21.74 7.60 -6.40
CA MET A 81 23.09 7.25 -6.86
C MET A 81 24.09 8.39 -6.57
N SER A 82 24.01 8.96 -5.37
CA SER A 82 24.63 10.26 -5.05
C SER A 82 26.04 10.16 -4.45
N PHE A 83 26.45 8.97 -3.97
CA PHE A 83 27.68 8.81 -3.21
C PHE A 83 28.56 7.68 -3.73
N PRO A 84 29.90 7.79 -3.68
CA PRO A 84 30.83 6.72 -4.07
C PRO A 84 31.00 5.72 -2.92
N HIS A 85 29.91 5.15 -2.42
CA HIS A 85 29.90 4.20 -1.31
C HIS A 85 29.53 2.81 -1.77
N PRO A 86 30.07 1.76 -1.13
CA PRO A 86 29.71 0.40 -1.46
C PRO A 86 28.26 0.10 -0.99
N PRO A 87 27.55 -0.86 -1.62
CA PRO A 87 26.13 -1.14 -1.36
C PRO A 87 25.79 -1.42 0.11
N GLU A 88 26.71 -2.01 0.86
CA GLU A 88 26.57 -2.39 2.27
C GLU A 88 26.34 -1.17 3.17
N ARG A 89 26.79 0.02 2.74
CA ARG A 89 26.60 1.27 3.47
C ARG A 89 25.17 1.82 3.35
N ALA A 90 24.36 1.31 2.43
CA ALA A 90 22.95 1.67 2.24
C ALA A 90 22.66 3.19 2.11
N THR A 91 23.62 3.96 1.59
CA THR A 91 23.45 5.42 1.34
C THR A 91 22.85 5.72 -0.03
N ASN A 92 22.93 4.76 -0.95
CA ASN A 92 22.32 4.76 -2.27
C ASN A 92 21.26 3.67 -2.36
N THR A 93 20.41 3.71 -3.39
CA THR A 93 19.51 2.59 -3.68
C THR A 93 20.33 1.35 -4.03
N HIS A 94 20.01 0.22 -3.41
CA HIS A 94 20.76 -1.02 -3.64
C HIS A 94 20.63 -1.48 -5.10
N PRO A 95 21.72 -1.91 -5.77
CA PRO A 95 21.69 -2.30 -7.19
C PRO A 95 20.66 -3.39 -7.51
N GLU A 96 20.51 -4.40 -6.64
CA GLU A 96 19.52 -5.47 -6.82
C GLU A 96 18.07 -4.96 -6.86
N VAL A 97 17.75 -3.90 -6.10
CA VAL A 97 16.41 -3.28 -6.14
C VAL A 97 16.18 -2.62 -7.50
N VAL A 98 17.17 -1.88 -8.00
CA VAL A 98 17.11 -1.22 -9.31
C VAL A 98 16.95 -2.25 -10.43
N ALA A 99 17.77 -3.29 -10.42
CA ALA A 99 17.72 -4.38 -11.41
C ALA A 99 16.38 -5.13 -11.37
N THR A 100 15.86 -5.42 -10.17
CA THR A 100 14.57 -6.10 -10.01
C THR A 100 13.42 -5.25 -10.57
N ILE A 101 13.38 -3.95 -10.25
CA ILE A 101 12.36 -3.05 -10.79
C ILE A 101 12.48 -2.92 -12.31
N ALA A 102 13.69 -2.76 -12.85
CA ALA A 102 13.91 -2.68 -14.30
C ALA A 102 13.39 -3.93 -15.01
N ARG A 103 13.70 -5.12 -14.48
CA ARG A 103 13.21 -6.39 -15.01
C ARG A 103 11.69 -6.46 -14.98
N MET A 104 11.07 -6.09 -13.86
CA MET A 104 9.62 -6.07 -13.73
C MET A 104 8.96 -5.10 -14.72
N CYS A 105 9.56 -3.94 -15.00
CA CYS A 105 9.05 -3.01 -16.02
C CYS A 105 9.10 -3.62 -17.42
N VAL A 106 10.22 -4.28 -17.78
CA VAL A 106 10.37 -4.98 -19.06
C VAL A 106 9.37 -6.14 -19.18
N ASP A 107 9.23 -6.94 -18.13
CA ASP A 107 8.27 -8.05 -18.07
C ASP A 107 6.81 -7.54 -18.22
N ALA A 108 6.53 -6.31 -17.77
CA ALA A 108 5.25 -5.62 -17.97
C ALA A 108 5.07 -4.99 -19.37
N GLY A 109 6.08 -5.07 -20.23
CA GLY A 109 6.04 -4.60 -21.62
C GLY A 109 6.56 -3.19 -21.87
N ALA A 110 7.35 -2.60 -20.96
CA ALA A 110 8.03 -1.32 -21.20
C ALA A 110 9.01 -1.40 -22.39
N ARG A 111 9.20 -0.28 -23.10
CA ARG A 111 10.08 -0.15 -24.28
C ARG A 111 10.98 1.08 -24.23
#